data_AF-A0A6G3PM64-F1
#
_entry.id   AF-A0A6G3PM64-F1
#
_cell.length_a   1.000
_cell.length_b   1.000
_cell.length_c   1.000
_cell.angle_alpha   90.00
_cell.angle_beta   90.00
_cell.angle_gamma   90.00
#
_symmetry.space_group_name_H-M   'P 1'
#
loop_
_entity.id
_entity.type
_entity.pdbx_description
1 polymer ?
#
loop_
_entity_poly.entity_id
_entity_poly.type
_entity_poly.pdbx_seq_one_letter_code
_entity_poly.pdbx_strand_id
1 'polypeptide(L)'
;ALALRPLGGRFPQPPEGFADYAVEAPSQGDRFAPFAPVDPDGPALAVGGAELTGAQLVARAREDAATLGLTPGSRLLSGRTYDTWDGLSAGLFAPLAADGSVVLCRHLGQLDADGLAKRVESERVTDTAV
;
A
#
# COMPACT_ATOMS: atom_id res chain seq x y z
N ALA A 1 -0.59 -15.55 -20.16
CA ALA A 1 0.74 -16.10 -20.48
C ALA A 1 1.69 -14.96 -20.84
N LEU A 2 3.01 -15.17 -20.75
CA LEU A 2 4.04 -14.18 -21.12
C LEU A 2 5.00 -14.82 -22.14
N ALA A 3 5.26 -14.14 -23.26
CA ALA A 3 6.05 -14.70 -24.36
C ALA A 3 7.57 -14.74 -24.08
N LEU A 4 8.02 -14.06 -23.02
CA LEU A 4 9.44 -13.90 -22.64
C LEU A 4 10.35 -13.41 -23.78
N ARG A 5 9.79 -12.70 -24.75
CA ARG A 5 10.56 -12.11 -25.85
C ARG A 5 11.35 -10.90 -25.35
N PRO A 6 12.48 -10.56 -26.00
CA PRO A 6 13.23 -9.35 -25.67
C PRO A 6 12.33 -8.12 -25.59
N LEU A 7 12.61 -7.27 -24.61
CA LEU A 7 11.88 -6.02 -24.34
C LEU A 7 10.37 -6.20 -24.08
N GLY A 8 9.97 -7.37 -23.59
CA GLY A 8 8.56 -7.63 -23.25
C GLY A 8 7.67 -7.77 -24.49
N GLY A 9 8.22 -8.21 -25.62
CA GLY A 9 7.46 -8.39 -26.86
C GLY A 9 6.27 -9.35 -26.73
N ARG A 10 5.20 -9.04 -27.46
CA ARG A 10 3.94 -9.81 -27.51
C ARG A 10 4.10 -11.17 -28.18
N PHE A 11 3.15 -12.07 -27.94
CA PHE A 11 2.99 -13.26 -28.76
C PHE A 11 2.60 -12.86 -30.20
N PRO A 12 3.16 -13.51 -31.24
CA PRO A 12 2.57 -13.43 -32.59
C PRO A 12 1.14 -13.96 -32.61
N GLN A 13 0.90 -15.04 -31.86
CA GLN A 13 -0.41 -15.62 -31.62
C GLN A 13 -0.48 -16.08 -30.15
N PRO A 14 -1.38 -15.53 -29.32
CA PRO A 14 -1.53 -15.95 -27.93
C PRO A 14 -1.98 -17.42 -27.83
N PRO A 15 -1.47 -18.19 -26.84
CA PRO A 15 -1.97 -19.54 -26.57
C PRO A 15 -3.46 -19.55 -26.24
N GLU A 16 -4.18 -20.55 -26.72
CA GLU A 16 -5.60 -20.72 -26.43
C GLU A 16 -5.87 -20.77 -24.91
N GLY A 17 -6.88 -20.03 -24.46
CA GLY A 17 -7.25 -19.94 -23.05
C GLY A 17 -6.40 -18.99 -22.21
N PHE A 18 -5.43 -18.27 -22.79
CA PHE A 18 -4.59 -17.32 -22.06
C PHE A 18 -4.63 -15.91 -22.66
N ALA A 19 -4.74 -14.90 -21.80
CA ALA A 19 -4.48 -13.51 -22.17
C ALA A 19 -2.96 -13.26 -22.34
N ASP A 20 -2.57 -12.38 -23.27
CA ASP A 20 -1.18 -11.97 -23.44
C ASP A 20 -0.82 -10.87 -22.45
N TYR A 21 0.04 -11.17 -21.48
CA TYR A 21 0.50 -10.22 -20.47
C TYR A 21 1.12 -8.96 -21.09
N ALA A 22 1.85 -9.09 -22.21
CA ALA A 22 2.51 -7.98 -22.88
C ALA A 22 1.53 -7.04 -23.62
N VAL A 23 0.25 -7.42 -23.72
CA VAL A 23 -0.85 -6.56 -24.14
C VAL A 23 -1.57 -6.00 -22.93
N GLU A 24 -1.97 -6.89 -22.01
CA GLU A 24 -2.84 -6.52 -20.88
C GLU A 24 -2.14 -5.59 -19.90
N ALA A 25 -0.96 -5.95 -19.38
CA ALA A 25 -0.35 -5.20 -18.29
C ALA A 25 0.01 -3.75 -18.67
N PRO A 26 0.65 -3.46 -19.83
CA PRO A 26 0.94 -2.07 -20.22
C PRO A 26 -0.32 -1.22 -20.48
N SER A 27 -1.47 -1.84 -20.77
CA SER A 27 -2.73 -1.13 -20.95
C SER A 27 -3.36 -0.67 -19.64
N GLN A 28 -3.00 -1.33 -18.52
CA GLN A 28 -3.42 -0.97 -17.17
C GLN A 28 -2.49 0.11 -16.61
N GLY A 29 -2.66 1.34 -17.11
CA GLY A 29 -1.93 2.50 -16.59
C GLY A 29 -2.24 2.74 -15.11
N ASP A 30 -1.38 3.50 -14.43
CA ASP A 30 -1.58 3.90 -13.03
C ASP A 30 -2.67 4.97 -12.93
N ARG A 31 -3.92 4.52 -13.11
CA ARG A 31 -5.12 5.34 -13.03
C ARG A 31 -6.18 4.59 -12.26
N PHE A 32 -6.62 5.21 -11.18
CA PHE A 32 -7.82 4.78 -10.48
C PHE A 32 -9.05 5.39 -11.15
N ALA A 33 -10.00 4.55 -11.57
CA ALA A 33 -11.33 4.96 -11.98
C ALA A 33 -12.34 4.21 -11.09
N PRO A 34 -13.11 4.91 -10.24
CA PRO A 34 -14.05 4.25 -9.36
C PRO A 34 -15.17 3.60 -10.17
N PHE A 35 -15.55 2.36 -9.82
CA PHE A 35 -16.61 1.62 -10.52
C PHE A 35 -18.00 2.24 -10.33
N ALA A 36 -18.20 2.95 -9.21
CA ALA A 36 -19.41 3.70 -8.89
C ALA A 36 -19.03 5.02 -8.18
N PRO A 37 -19.92 6.03 -8.14
CA PRO A 37 -19.68 7.24 -7.36
C PRO A 37 -19.32 6.91 -5.91
N VAL A 38 -18.28 7.56 -5.39
CA VAL A 38 -17.85 7.40 -3.99
C VAL A 38 -18.74 8.28 -3.13
N ASP A 39 -19.45 7.69 -2.17
CA ASP A 39 -20.15 8.41 -1.11
C ASP A 39 -19.19 8.64 0.07
N PRO A 40 -18.71 9.88 0.29
CA PRO A 40 -17.76 10.16 1.37
C PRO A 40 -18.36 10.02 2.77
N ASP A 41 -19.67 10.14 2.90
CA ASP A 41 -20.41 10.08 4.17
C ASP A 41 -20.93 8.66 4.47
N GLY A 42 -20.79 7.74 3.51
CA GLY A 42 -21.11 6.32 3.67
C GLY A 42 -20.08 5.58 4.54
N PRO A 43 -20.46 4.42 5.11
CA PRO A 43 -19.56 3.60 5.92
C PRO A 43 -18.39 3.08 5.10
N ALA A 44 -17.16 3.26 5.59
CA ALA A 44 -15.93 2.89 4.88
C ALA A 44 -15.06 1.87 5.67
N LEU A 45 -15.00 1.98 6.99
CA LEU A 45 -14.18 1.11 7.82
C LEU A 45 -14.82 0.86 9.18
N ALA A 46 -14.85 -0.41 9.60
CA ALA A 46 -15.13 -0.82 10.96
C ALA A 46 -13.93 -1.59 11.52
N VAL A 47 -13.28 -1.08 12.57
CA VAL A 47 -12.08 -1.69 13.17
C VAL A 47 -11.98 -1.34 14.65
N GLY A 48 -11.61 -2.30 15.50
CA GLY A 48 -11.38 -2.05 16.93
C GLY A 48 -12.56 -1.37 17.66
N GLY A 49 -13.80 -1.58 17.19
CA GLY A 49 -15.01 -0.94 17.70
C GLY A 49 -15.27 0.49 17.19
N ALA A 50 -14.40 1.04 16.35
CA ALA A 50 -14.64 2.30 15.64
C ALA A 50 -15.29 2.04 14.28
N GLU A 51 -16.24 2.89 13.91
CA GLU A 51 -16.83 2.97 12.58
C GLU A 51 -16.53 4.34 11.98
N LEU A 52 -16.00 4.37 10.77
CA LEU A 52 -15.59 5.59 10.07
C LEU A 52 -16.23 5.65 8.69
N THR A 53 -16.69 6.85 8.35
CA THR A 53 -17.01 7.23 6.97
C THR A 53 -15.72 7.42 6.15
N GLY A 54 -15.84 7.47 4.83
CA GLY A 54 -14.69 7.72 3.95
C GLY A 54 -14.01 9.06 4.25
N ALA A 55 -14.79 10.11 4.46
CA ALA A 55 -14.26 11.44 4.81
C ALA A 55 -13.51 11.44 6.15
N GLN A 56 -14.09 10.81 7.19
CA GLN A 56 -13.47 10.73 8.52
C GLN A 56 -12.18 9.92 8.50
N LEU A 57 -12.15 8.81 7.75
CA LEU A 57 -10.97 7.99 7.58
C LEU A 57 -9.81 8.79 6.99
N VAL A 58 -10.05 9.51 5.89
CA VAL A 58 -9.02 10.32 5.21
C VAL A 58 -8.55 11.47 6.10
N ALA A 59 -9.48 12.15 6.79
CA ALA A 59 -9.12 13.23 7.71
C ALA A 59 -8.22 12.75 8.84
N ARG A 60 -8.61 11.67 9.52
CA ARG A 60 -7.85 11.10 10.64
C ARG A 60 -6.49 10.55 10.20
N ALA A 61 -6.41 9.93 9.03
CA ALA A 61 -5.14 9.46 8.46
C ALA A 61 -4.15 10.61 8.19
N ARG A 62 -4.63 11.78 7.75
CA ARG A 62 -3.78 12.98 7.55
C ARG A 62 -3.27 13.54 8.88
N GLU A 63 -4.09 13.54 9.91
CA GLU A 63 -3.69 13.97 11.27
C GLU A 63 -2.61 13.03 11.84
N ASP A 64 -2.81 11.72 11.69
CA ASP A 64 -1.85 10.71 12.13
C ASP A 64 -0.55 10.79 11.33
N ALA A 65 -0.62 11.04 10.01
CA ALA A 65 0.57 11.28 9.19
C ALA A 65 1.40 12.47 9.68
N ALA A 66 0.74 13.59 9.99
CA ALA A 66 1.40 14.75 10.56
C ALA A 66 2.02 14.46 11.93
N THR A 67 1.31 13.70 12.77
CA THR A 67 1.79 13.28 14.10
C THR A 67 3.02 12.36 14.00
N LEU A 68 3.05 11.49 13.00
CA LEU A 68 4.18 10.61 12.69
C LEU A 68 5.31 11.35 11.95
N GLY A 69 5.13 12.61 11.57
CA GLY A 69 6.12 13.40 10.84
C GLY A 69 6.33 12.98 9.39
N LEU A 70 5.36 12.27 8.79
CA LEU A 70 5.46 11.78 7.43
C LEU A 70 5.43 12.92 6.41
N THR A 71 6.24 12.79 5.36
CA THR A 71 6.32 13.74 4.26
C THR A 71 6.13 13.02 2.92
N PRO A 72 5.85 13.74 1.82
CA PRO A 72 5.80 13.13 0.49
C PRO A 72 7.05 12.31 0.21
N GLY A 73 6.86 11.05 -0.17
CA GLY A 73 7.93 10.09 -0.40
C GLY A 73 8.42 9.33 0.84
N SER A 74 7.90 9.61 2.04
CA SER A 74 8.17 8.80 3.24
C SER A 74 7.88 7.32 2.99
N ARG A 75 8.69 6.45 3.59
CA ARG A 75 8.60 4.99 3.52
C ARG A 75 8.48 4.45 4.94
N LEU A 76 7.25 4.23 5.39
CA LEU A 76 6.97 3.85 6.78
C LEU A 76 6.98 2.33 6.93
N LEU A 77 7.85 1.81 7.80
CA LEU A 77 7.80 0.44 8.30
C LEU A 77 7.03 0.43 9.62
N SER A 78 5.89 -0.26 9.67
CA SER A 78 5.13 -0.45 10.91
C SER A 78 5.19 -1.89 11.41
N GLY A 79 5.37 -2.06 12.72
CA GLY A 79 5.24 -3.34 13.43
C GLY A 79 3.90 -3.53 14.14
N ARG A 80 2.97 -2.57 14.02
CA ARG A 80 1.69 -2.60 14.71
C ARG A 80 0.72 -3.61 14.09
N THR A 81 -0.24 -4.07 14.88
CA THR A 81 -1.30 -5.00 14.45
C THR A 81 -2.43 -4.27 13.74
N TYR A 82 -3.04 -4.90 12.73
CA TYR A 82 -4.10 -4.29 11.91
C TYR A 82 -5.53 -4.45 12.48
N ASP A 83 -5.66 -4.86 13.72
CA ASP A 83 -6.94 -5.03 14.43
C ASP A 83 -7.43 -3.76 15.13
N THR A 84 -6.65 -2.68 15.08
CA THR A 84 -6.96 -1.37 15.66
C THR A 84 -6.81 -0.25 14.63
N TRP A 85 -7.42 0.90 14.90
CA TRP A 85 -7.20 2.11 14.10
C TRP A 85 -5.71 2.49 14.05
N ASP A 86 -5.03 2.53 15.19
CA ASP A 86 -3.65 3.01 15.27
C ASP A 86 -2.66 2.18 14.43
N GLY A 87 -2.91 0.88 14.31
CA GLY A 87 -2.11 0.01 13.47
C GLY A 87 -2.49 0.08 11.98
N LEU A 88 -3.78 0.16 11.64
CA LEU A 88 -4.20 0.41 10.25
C LEU A 88 -3.77 1.79 9.75
N SER A 89 -3.80 2.81 10.61
CA SER A 89 -3.36 4.15 10.26
C SER A 89 -1.86 4.16 9.99
N ALA A 90 -1.04 3.71 10.94
CA ALA A 90 0.41 3.68 10.77
C ALA A 90 0.87 2.72 9.65
N GLY A 91 0.24 1.55 9.52
CA GLY A 91 0.66 0.55 8.54
C GLY A 91 -0.04 0.64 7.18
N LEU A 92 -0.96 1.60 6.96
CA LEU A 92 -1.60 1.77 5.66
C LEU A 92 -2.04 3.20 5.37
N PHE A 93 -2.95 3.77 6.17
CA PHE A 93 -3.65 4.99 5.75
C PHE A 93 -2.81 6.26 5.88
N ALA A 94 -2.05 6.43 6.96
CA ALA A 94 -1.24 7.63 7.16
C ALA A 94 -0.14 7.79 6.09
N PRO A 95 0.64 6.76 5.72
CA PRO A 95 1.60 6.86 4.62
C PRO A 95 0.95 7.26 3.29
N LEU A 96 -0.20 6.67 2.96
CA LEU A 96 -0.90 6.99 1.72
C LEU A 96 -1.46 8.42 1.74
N ALA A 97 -1.98 8.87 2.88
CA ALA A 97 -2.48 10.23 3.05
C ALA A 97 -1.37 11.31 2.97
N ALA A 98 -0.11 10.92 3.15
CA ALA A 98 1.06 11.78 3.09
C ALA A 98 1.81 11.74 1.75
N ASP A 99 1.26 11.11 0.70
CA ASP A 99 1.96 10.82 -0.55
C ASP A 99 3.24 9.98 -0.35
N GLY A 100 3.23 9.13 0.67
CA GLY A 100 4.29 8.18 1.00
C GLY A 100 3.95 6.74 0.60
N SER A 101 4.67 5.80 1.19
CA SER A 101 4.52 4.37 0.94
C SER A 101 4.70 3.55 2.22
N VAL A 102 4.13 2.35 2.19
CA VAL A 102 4.19 1.38 3.30
C VAL A 102 5.25 0.33 2.99
N VAL A 103 6.07 0.01 3.99
CA VAL A 103 6.96 -1.16 3.96
C VAL A 103 6.32 -2.28 4.76
N LEU A 104 5.75 -3.27 4.08
CA LEU A 104 5.07 -4.41 4.70
C LEU A 104 6.08 -5.51 5.08
N CYS A 105 6.19 -5.80 6.39
CA CYS A 105 7.03 -6.88 6.89
C CYS A 105 6.23 -7.81 7.83
N ARG A 106 5.66 -8.88 7.28
CA ARG A 106 4.77 -9.81 8.02
C ARG A 106 5.40 -10.41 9.28
N HIS A 107 6.70 -10.68 9.26
CA HIS A 107 7.43 -11.35 10.34
C HIS A 107 8.45 -10.43 11.01
N LEU A 108 8.15 -9.13 11.11
CA LEU A 108 9.07 -8.13 11.66
C LEU A 108 9.59 -8.52 13.05
N GLY A 109 8.71 -9.01 13.94
CA GLY A 109 9.08 -9.47 15.29
C GLY A 109 9.91 -10.75 15.36
N GLN A 110 10.19 -11.41 14.22
CA GLN A 110 11.12 -12.55 14.15
C GLN A 110 12.52 -12.13 13.69
N LEU A 111 12.71 -10.87 13.29
CA LEU A 111 14.02 -10.35 12.94
C LEU A 111 14.79 -9.97 14.21
N ASP A 112 16.06 -10.34 14.23
CA ASP A 112 17.02 -9.77 15.16
C ASP A 112 17.39 -8.33 14.74
N ALA A 113 18.22 -7.66 15.53
CA ALA A 113 18.61 -6.28 15.28
C ALA A 113 19.29 -6.11 13.91
N ASP A 114 20.15 -7.05 13.51
CA ASP A 114 20.84 -7.02 12.22
C ASP A 114 19.89 -7.25 11.05
N GLY A 115 18.93 -8.17 11.20
CA GLY A 115 17.87 -8.40 10.22
C GLY A 115 16.97 -7.19 10.03
N LEU A 116 16.61 -6.50 11.13
CA LEU A 116 15.86 -5.26 11.08
C LEU A 116 16.65 -4.15 10.36
N ALA A 117 17.93 -3.97 10.70
CA ALA A 117 18.79 -2.97 10.07
C ALA A 117 18.90 -3.19 8.55
N LYS A 118 19.11 -4.44 8.11
CA LYS A 118 19.13 -4.81 6.68
C LYS A 118 17.79 -4.55 6.00
N ARG A 119 16.67 -4.78 6.68
CA ARG A 119 15.34 -4.48 6.14
C ARG A 119 15.16 -2.98 5.93
N VAL A 120 15.51 -2.17 6.93
CA VAL A 120 15.46 -0.71 6.86
C VAL A 120 16.29 -0.20 5.67
N GLU A 121 17.50 -0.72 5.52
CA GLU A 121 18.40 -0.35 4.41
C GLU A 121 17.83 -0.75 3.04
N SER A 122 17.47 -2.02 2.86
CA SER A 122 17.04 -2.56 1.56
C SER A 122 15.75 -1.94 1.03
N GLU A 123 14.80 -1.64 1.92
CA GLU A 123 13.52 -1.03 1.56
C GLU A 123 13.58 0.51 1.55
N ARG A 124 14.72 1.07 1.98
CA ARG A 124 14.97 2.51 2.16
C ARG A 124 13.97 3.16 3.13
N VAL A 125 13.69 2.50 4.24
CA VAL A 125 12.77 2.98 5.27
C VAL A 125 13.25 4.34 5.77
N THR A 126 12.34 5.32 5.81
CA THR A 126 12.62 6.67 6.33
C THR A 126 12.03 6.86 7.72
N ASP A 127 10.92 6.18 8.01
CA ASP A 127 10.13 6.34 9.22
C ASP A 127 9.77 4.96 9.78
N THR A 128 9.67 4.82 11.10
CA THR A 128 9.28 3.56 11.75
C THR A 128 8.19 3.78 12.79
N ALA A 129 7.25 2.84 12.85
CA ALA A 129 6.20 2.78 13.86
C ALA A 129 6.08 1.32 14.35
N VAL A 130 7.10 0.89 15.10
CA VAL A 130 7.22 -0.44 15.72
C VAL A 130 6.81 -0.40 17.19
#